data_AF-A0A0V8HMS5-F1
#
_entry.id   AF-A0A0V8HMS5-F1
#
_cell.length_a   1.000
_cell.length_b   1.000
_cell.length_c   1.000
_cell.angle_alpha   90.00
_cell.angle_beta   90.00
_cell.angle_gamma   90.00
#
_symmetry.space_group_name_H-M   'P 1'
#
loop_
_entity.id
_entity.type
_entity.pdbx_description
1 polymer ?
#
loop_
_entity_poly.entity_id
_entity_poly.type
_entity_poly.pdbx_seq_one_letter_code
_entity_poly.pdbx_strand_id
1 'polypeptide(L)'
;MLRKILKNDKGLTLVELLAVIVILGIIAAIAVPSIGNIIEKSRADAVKAEGIQVLNAAKLYVASEGPIDNSTTLNSTQLAEYMTDNGGVEWTDNKEYSVTSSDGKTLNLNGEATKGNVTITFSSATVQDINAADSASGTIPAPPSGGGGEGQ
;
A
#
# COMPACT_ATOMS: atom_id res chain seq x y z
N MET A 1 43.97 -26.36 -48.17
CA MET A 1 43.44 -25.03 -48.54
C MET A 1 42.46 -24.58 -47.47
N LEU A 2 42.84 -23.65 -46.59
CA LEU A 2 41.94 -23.08 -45.58
C LEU A 2 41.61 -21.64 -46.00
N ARG A 3 40.39 -21.43 -46.49
CA ARG A 3 39.91 -20.12 -46.96
C ARG A 3 39.86 -19.14 -45.79
N LYS A 4 40.65 -18.07 -45.91
CA LYS A 4 40.68 -16.94 -45.00
C LYS A 4 39.39 -16.14 -45.16
N ILE A 5 38.42 -16.36 -44.26
CA ILE A 5 37.25 -15.48 -44.12
C ILE A 5 37.79 -14.17 -43.55
N LEU A 6 37.95 -13.17 -44.41
CA LEU A 6 38.26 -11.80 -44.00
C LEU A 6 37.03 -11.27 -43.27
N LYS A 7 37.07 -11.28 -41.94
CA LYS A 7 36.08 -10.59 -41.10
C LYS A 7 36.16 -9.10 -41.37
N ASN A 8 35.08 -8.57 -41.94
CA ASN A 8 34.92 -7.15 -42.20
C ASN A 8 34.42 -6.50 -40.90
N ASP A 9 35.32 -6.31 -39.94
CA ASP A 9 35.02 -5.62 -38.68
C ASP A 9 34.90 -4.11 -38.98
N LYS A 10 33.79 -3.70 -39.58
CA LYS A 10 33.39 -2.28 -39.61
C LYS A 10 33.06 -1.88 -38.18
N GLY A 11 34.01 -1.22 -37.50
CA GLY A 11 33.79 -0.70 -36.16
C GLY A 11 32.69 0.36 -36.15
N LEU A 12 31.83 0.33 -35.12
CA LEU A 12 30.91 1.43 -34.84
C LEU A 12 31.70 2.72 -34.64
N THR A 13 31.18 3.82 -35.17
CA THR A 13 31.77 5.13 -34.94
C THR A 13 31.39 5.65 -33.55
N LEU A 14 32.25 6.45 -32.92
CA LEU A 14 31.96 7.08 -31.63
C LEU A 14 30.71 7.97 -31.70
N VAL A 15 30.43 8.56 -32.86
CA VAL A 15 29.26 9.43 -33.08
C VAL A 15 27.95 8.64 -33.04
N GLU A 16 27.92 7.43 -33.61
CA GLU A 16 26.74 6.55 -33.54
C GLU A 16 26.47 6.14 -32.10
N LEU A 17 27.51 5.80 -31.34
CA LEU A 17 27.38 5.45 -29.94
C LEU A 17 26.95 6.64 -29.08
N LEU A 18 27.45 7.85 -29.40
CA LEU A 18 27.06 9.11 -28.75
C LEU A 18 25.58 9.45 -28.99
N ALA A 19 25.08 9.33 -30.21
CA ALA A 19 23.68 9.62 -30.53
C ALA A 19 22.72 8.71 -29.75
N VAL A 20 23.06 7.42 -29.59
CA VAL A 20 22.24 6.45 -28.84
C VAL A 20 22.17 6.83 -27.36
N ILE A 21 23.29 7.14 -26.71
CA ILE A 21 23.27 7.49 -25.28
C ILE A 21 22.52 8.79 -25.01
N VAL A 22 22.54 9.75 -25.95
CA VAL A 22 21.76 11.00 -25.83
C VAL A 22 20.26 10.69 -25.87
N ILE A 23 19.81 9.86 -26.82
CA ILE A 23 18.40 9.48 -26.91
C ILE A 23 17.97 8.69 -25.65
N LEU A 24 18.78 7.73 -25.20
CA LEU A 24 18.52 6.99 -23.96
C LEU A 24 18.48 7.90 -22.73
N GLY A 25 19.34 8.92 -22.68
CA GLY A 25 19.36 9.92 -21.60
C GLY A 25 18.07 10.75 -21.54
N ILE A 26 17.55 11.18 -22.69
CA ILE A 26 16.28 11.93 -22.76
C ILE A 26 15.10 11.04 -22.31
N ILE A 27 15.05 9.80 -22.78
CA ILE A 27 13.99 8.85 -22.38
C ILE A 27 14.07 8.57 -20.89
N ALA A 28 15.27 8.30 -20.35
CA ALA A 28 15.48 8.03 -18.93
C ALA A 28 15.06 9.21 -18.05
N ALA A 29 15.34 10.45 -18.47
CA ALA A 29 14.97 11.65 -17.72
C ALA A 29 13.45 11.79 -17.50
N ILE A 30 12.62 11.37 -18.46
CA ILE A 30 11.15 11.43 -18.35
C ILE A 30 10.59 10.15 -17.69
N ALA A 31 11.17 8.99 -18.01
CA ALA A 31 10.68 7.70 -17.56
C ALA A 31 10.93 7.47 -16.05
N VAL A 32 12.10 7.87 -15.52
CA VAL A 32 12.47 7.58 -14.13
C VAL A 32 11.52 8.25 -13.12
N PRO A 33 11.21 9.57 -13.20
CA PRO A 33 10.27 10.20 -12.28
C PRO A 33 8.85 9.63 -12.37
N SER A 34 8.37 9.33 -13.59
CA SER A 34 7.01 8.83 -13.79
C SER A 34 6.81 7.42 -13.26
N ILE A 35 7.79 6.52 -13.45
CA ILE A 35 7.76 5.16 -12.90
C ILE A 35 7.84 5.18 -11.37
N GLY A 36 8.66 6.07 -10.78
CA GLY A 36 8.76 6.25 -9.34
C GLY A 36 7.41 6.54 -8.69
N ASN A 37 6.68 7.54 -9.20
CA ASN A 37 5.37 7.93 -8.68
C ASN A 37 4.33 6.80 -8.77
N ILE A 38 4.34 6.02 -9.87
CA ILE A 38 3.44 4.87 -10.03
C ILE A 38 3.73 3.78 -9.00
N ILE A 39 5.02 3.49 -8.75
CA ILE A 39 5.43 2.49 -7.77
C ILE A 39 5.02 2.93 -6.36
N GLU A 40 5.24 4.19 -6.00
CA GLU A 40 4.84 4.72 -4.68
C GLU A 40 3.33 4.65 -4.49
N LYS A 41 2.55 5.06 -5.49
CA LYS A 41 1.08 4.93 -5.45
C LYS A 41 0.65 3.47 -5.30
N SER A 42 1.24 2.55 -6.06
CA SER A 42 0.93 1.12 -5.95
C SER A 42 1.27 0.54 -4.57
N ARG A 43 2.35 1.01 -3.95
CA ARG A 43 2.72 0.63 -2.57
C ARG A 43 1.69 1.15 -1.57
N ALA A 44 1.29 2.41 -1.68
CA ALA A 44 0.25 2.99 -0.83
C ALA A 44 -1.09 2.27 -0.98
N ASP A 45 -1.52 2.00 -2.22
CA ASP A 45 -2.76 1.29 -2.50
C ASP A 45 -2.77 -0.11 -1.88
N ALA A 46 -1.62 -0.80 -1.87
CA ALA A 46 -1.49 -2.09 -1.20
C ALA A 46 -1.59 -1.98 0.34
N VAL A 47 -0.98 -0.95 0.95
CA VAL A 47 -1.11 -0.71 2.40
C VAL A 47 -2.57 -0.38 2.76
N LYS A 48 -3.26 0.40 1.94
CA LYS A 48 -4.70 0.70 2.11
C LYS A 48 -5.55 -0.57 1.98
N ALA A 49 -5.28 -1.40 0.98
CA ALA A 49 -5.97 -2.67 0.78
C ALA A 49 -5.80 -3.60 1.98
N GLU A 50 -4.59 -3.66 2.56
CA GLU A 50 -4.32 -4.41 3.79
C GLU A 50 -5.15 -3.89 4.97
N GLY A 51 -5.23 -2.57 5.17
CA GLY A 51 -6.08 -1.99 6.21
C GLY A 51 -7.58 -2.33 6.03
N ILE A 52 -8.07 -2.32 4.79
CA ILE A 52 -9.44 -2.76 4.49
C ILE A 52 -9.62 -4.25 4.77
N GLN A 53 -8.62 -5.07 4.46
CA GLN A 53 -8.63 -6.51 4.76
C GLN A 53 -8.72 -6.76 6.26
N VAL A 54 -7.94 -6.04 7.08
CA VAL A 54 -8.02 -6.13 8.55
C VAL A 54 -9.43 -5.78 9.04
N LEU A 55 -10.02 -4.69 8.55
CA LEU A 55 -11.39 -4.32 8.94
C LEU A 55 -12.43 -5.35 8.50
N ASN A 56 -12.26 -5.98 7.34
CA ASN A 56 -13.14 -7.04 6.88
C ASN A 56 -12.96 -8.33 7.69
N ALA A 57 -11.73 -8.67 8.08
CA ALA A 57 -11.43 -9.76 8.99
C ALA A 57 -12.10 -9.54 10.35
N ALA A 58 -12.03 -8.31 10.88
CA ALA A 58 -12.73 -7.95 12.11
C ALA A 58 -14.26 -8.04 11.98
N LYS A 59 -14.84 -7.64 10.84
CA LYS A 59 -16.28 -7.83 10.59
C LYS A 59 -16.66 -9.31 10.57
N LEU A 60 -15.82 -10.16 9.98
CA LEU A 60 -16.05 -11.60 9.92
C LEU A 60 -15.94 -12.24 11.31
N TYR A 61 -14.94 -11.85 12.09
CA TYR A 61 -14.80 -12.23 13.50
C TYR A 61 -16.04 -11.86 14.31
N VAL A 62 -16.53 -10.62 14.18
CA VAL A 62 -17.75 -10.18 14.88
C VAL A 62 -18.99 -10.97 14.44
N ALA A 63 -19.04 -11.39 13.17
CA ALA A 63 -20.13 -12.20 12.65
C ALA A 63 -20.08 -13.66 13.15
N SER A 64 -18.90 -14.22 13.45
CA SER A 64 -18.73 -15.58 13.97
C SER A 64 -18.80 -15.66 15.49
N GLU A 65 -18.09 -14.77 16.19
CA GLU A 65 -17.91 -14.81 17.65
C GLU A 65 -18.90 -13.89 18.39
N GLY A 66 -19.55 -12.96 17.68
CA GLY A 66 -20.50 -12.01 18.23
C GLY A 66 -19.97 -10.56 18.32
N PRO A 67 -20.86 -9.59 18.62
CA PRO A 67 -20.50 -8.17 18.69
C PRO A 67 -19.47 -7.90 19.78
N ILE A 68 -18.47 -7.10 19.42
CA ILE A 68 -17.50 -6.55 20.37
C ILE A 68 -18.02 -5.22 20.94
N ASP A 69 -17.78 -5.00 22.23
CA ASP A 69 -18.11 -3.73 22.89
C ASP A 69 -16.99 -2.69 22.70
N ASN A 70 -17.20 -1.50 23.24
CA ASN A 70 -16.25 -0.39 23.16
C ASN A 70 -14.99 -0.59 24.03
N SER A 71 -14.96 -1.62 24.89
CA SER A 71 -13.81 -1.96 25.73
C SER A 71 -12.95 -3.08 25.12
N THR A 72 -13.42 -3.70 24.05
CA THR A 72 -12.78 -4.83 23.40
C THR A 72 -11.91 -4.34 22.23
N THR A 73 -10.65 -4.76 22.25
CA THR A 73 -9.69 -4.50 21.18
C THR A 73 -9.32 -5.82 20.54
N LEU A 74 -9.51 -5.92 19.22
CA LEU A 74 -9.04 -7.07 18.43
C LEU A 74 -7.63 -6.79 17.92
N ASN A 75 -6.72 -7.73 18.11
CA ASN A 75 -5.34 -7.64 17.64
C ASN A 75 -5.03 -8.56 16.46
N SER A 76 -3.79 -8.53 15.99
CA SER A 76 -3.34 -9.32 14.84
C SER A 76 -3.40 -10.83 15.05
N THR A 77 -3.28 -11.32 16.29
CA THR A 77 -3.39 -12.74 16.59
C THR A 77 -4.83 -13.23 16.49
N GLN A 78 -5.78 -12.45 16.99
CA GLN A 78 -7.20 -12.80 16.95
C GLN A 78 -7.78 -12.78 15.53
N LEU A 79 -7.26 -11.89 14.68
CA LEU A 79 -7.72 -11.78 13.29
C LEU A 79 -6.93 -12.64 12.30
N ALA A 80 -5.84 -13.29 12.72
CA ALA A 80 -4.97 -14.07 11.84
C ALA A 80 -5.71 -15.15 11.04
N GLU A 81 -6.69 -15.83 11.64
CA GLU A 81 -7.48 -16.89 10.97
C GLU A 81 -8.45 -16.35 9.91
N TYR A 82 -8.76 -15.05 9.98
CA TYR A 82 -9.70 -14.36 9.10
C TYR A 82 -8.99 -13.54 8.01
N MET A 83 -7.66 -13.56 7.99
CA MET A 83 -6.83 -12.85 7.02
C MET A 83 -6.23 -13.79 5.98
N THR A 84 -6.04 -13.27 4.78
CA THR A 84 -5.24 -13.90 3.73
C THR A 84 -3.86 -13.26 3.66
N ASP A 85 -3.05 -13.63 2.65
CA ASP A 85 -1.76 -13.01 2.35
C ASP A 85 -1.83 -11.48 2.40
N ASN A 86 -0.81 -10.85 3.01
CA ASN A 86 -0.71 -9.40 3.20
C ASN A 86 -0.02 -8.68 2.03
N GLY A 87 0.30 -9.40 0.94
CA GLY A 87 0.95 -8.84 -0.24
C GLY A 87 2.30 -8.17 0.06
N GLY A 88 3.00 -8.59 1.12
CA GLY A 88 4.27 -7.99 1.57
C GLY A 88 4.13 -6.63 2.25
N VAL A 89 2.96 -6.31 2.79
CA VAL A 89 2.75 -5.15 3.70
C VAL A 89 3.15 -5.56 5.12
N GLU A 90 4.04 -4.80 5.73
CA GLU A 90 4.50 -5.07 7.10
C GLU A 90 3.88 -4.07 8.07
N TRP A 91 3.24 -4.57 9.12
CA TRP A 91 2.81 -3.77 10.25
C TRP A 91 4.01 -3.41 11.14
N THR A 92 4.04 -2.17 11.64
CA THR A 92 5.07 -1.71 12.59
C THR A 92 4.73 -2.18 14.01
N ASP A 93 5.48 -1.74 15.01
CA ASP A 93 5.30 -2.13 16.43
C ASP A 93 5.09 -3.64 16.60
N ASN A 94 6.11 -4.42 16.24
CA ASN A 94 6.11 -5.87 16.37
C ASN A 94 5.02 -6.59 15.54
N LYS A 95 4.68 -6.01 14.38
CA LYS A 95 3.66 -6.52 13.45
C LYS A 95 2.25 -6.48 14.02
N GLU A 96 1.96 -5.46 14.81
CA GLU A 96 0.70 -5.33 15.51
C GLU A 96 -0.18 -4.23 14.91
N TYR A 97 -1.48 -4.48 14.95
CA TYR A 97 -2.54 -3.53 14.68
C TYR A 97 -3.66 -3.78 15.67
N SER A 98 -4.53 -2.80 15.84
CA SER A 98 -5.70 -2.93 16.69
C SER A 98 -6.97 -2.46 16.01
N VAL A 99 -8.04 -3.22 16.19
CA VAL A 99 -9.39 -2.85 15.77
C VAL A 99 -10.26 -2.64 16.99
N THR A 100 -10.89 -1.47 17.08
CA THR A 100 -11.77 -1.07 18.18
C THR A 100 -13.17 -0.73 17.67
N SER A 101 -14.15 -0.73 18.57
CA SER A 101 -15.54 -0.35 18.30
C SER A 101 -15.88 0.99 18.97
N SER A 102 -16.49 1.94 18.26
CA SER A 102 -16.88 3.24 18.83
C SER A 102 -18.31 3.28 19.40
N ASP A 103 -19.20 2.44 18.87
CA ASP A 103 -20.64 2.41 19.18
C ASP A 103 -21.21 0.97 19.20
N GLY A 104 -20.34 -0.03 19.38
CA GLY A 104 -20.71 -1.45 19.25
C GLY A 104 -20.97 -1.92 17.82
N LYS A 105 -20.79 -1.05 16.80
CA LYS A 105 -21.12 -1.36 15.39
C LYS A 105 -20.03 -0.94 14.41
N THR A 106 -19.44 0.23 14.63
CA THR A 106 -18.43 0.85 13.79
C THR A 106 -17.06 0.38 14.22
N LEU A 107 -16.40 -0.37 13.33
CA LEU A 107 -15.05 -0.89 13.52
C LEU A 107 -14.02 0.10 12.98
N ASN A 108 -13.01 0.39 13.80
CA ASN A 108 -11.98 1.38 13.53
C ASN A 108 -10.61 0.74 13.65
N LEU A 109 -9.77 0.95 12.66
CA LEU A 109 -8.41 0.42 12.59
C LEU A 109 -7.42 1.43 13.14
N ASN A 110 -6.50 0.94 13.96
CA ASN A 110 -5.35 1.67 14.46
C ASN A 110 -4.08 0.86 14.23
N GLY A 111 -3.01 1.55 13.88
CA GLY A 111 -1.70 0.95 13.65
C GLY A 111 -1.00 1.63 12.49
N GLU A 112 0.22 1.22 12.22
CA GLU A 112 1.00 1.75 11.12
C GLU A 112 1.54 0.59 10.27
N ALA A 113 1.46 0.74 8.97
CA ALA A 113 1.85 -0.29 8.02
C ALA A 113 2.72 0.29 6.92
N THR A 114 3.68 -0.50 6.45
CA THR A 114 4.71 -0.08 5.52
C THR A 114 4.82 -1.06 4.35
N LYS A 115 4.99 -0.52 3.13
CA LYS A 115 5.40 -1.29 1.96
C LYS A 115 6.49 -0.55 1.20
N GLY A 116 7.69 -1.11 1.20
CA GLY A 116 8.86 -0.43 0.65
C GLY A 116 9.19 0.84 1.42
N ASN A 117 9.17 1.99 0.75
CA ASN A 117 9.42 3.32 1.36
C ASN A 117 8.13 4.07 1.74
N VAL A 118 6.96 3.46 1.56
CA VAL A 118 5.67 4.09 1.87
C VAL A 118 5.16 3.55 3.20
N THR A 119 4.86 4.47 4.11
CA THR A 119 4.28 4.18 5.43
C THR A 119 2.95 4.92 5.57
N ILE A 120 1.93 4.23 6.05
CA ILE A 120 0.60 4.80 6.33
C ILE A 120 0.25 4.50 7.77
N THR A 121 -0.05 5.55 8.53
CA THR A 121 -0.60 5.45 9.88
C THR A 121 -2.13 5.50 9.83
N PHE A 122 -2.80 4.47 10.33
CA PHE A 122 -4.24 4.42 10.55
C PHE A 122 -4.55 4.93 11.95
N SER A 123 -5.34 5.99 12.06
CA SER A 123 -5.73 6.59 13.34
C SER A 123 -7.24 6.50 13.49
N SER A 124 -7.74 5.39 14.03
CA SER A 124 -9.18 5.07 14.13
C SER A 124 -9.87 5.17 12.76
N ALA A 125 -9.25 4.60 11.73
CA ALA A 125 -9.72 4.68 10.36
C ALA A 125 -10.83 3.66 10.08
N THR A 126 -11.89 4.09 9.41
CA THR A 126 -12.94 3.22 8.87
C THR A 126 -12.63 2.82 7.42
N VAL A 127 -13.40 1.87 6.86
CA VAL A 127 -13.30 1.53 5.44
C VAL A 127 -13.59 2.74 4.55
N GLN A 128 -14.51 3.62 4.96
CA GLN A 128 -14.80 4.86 4.23
C GLN A 128 -13.60 5.80 4.24
N ASP A 129 -12.95 5.99 5.39
CA ASP A 129 -11.79 6.87 5.51
C ASP A 129 -10.62 6.37 4.67
N ILE A 130 -10.39 5.05 4.68
CA ILE A 130 -9.33 4.45 3.86
C ILE A 130 -9.63 4.62 2.38
N ASN A 131 -10.86 4.38 1.92
CA ASN A 131 -11.21 4.58 0.52
C ASN A 131 -11.12 6.05 0.08
N ALA A 132 -11.47 6.99 0.97
CA ALA A 132 -11.45 8.42 0.68
C ALA A 132 -10.03 9.04 0.76
N ALA A 133 -9.12 8.43 1.53
CA ALA A 133 -7.76 8.93 1.67
C ALA A 133 -7.02 8.95 0.33
N ASP A 134 -6.28 10.03 0.06
CA ASP A 134 -5.32 10.04 -1.04
C ASP A 134 -4.25 8.98 -0.77
N SER A 135 -3.91 8.19 -1.78
CA SER A 135 -2.82 7.22 -1.72
C SER A 135 -1.47 7.89 -1.38
N ALA A 136 -1.33 9.20 -1.60
CA ALA A 136 -0.15 9.96 -1.17
C ALA A 136 -0.16 10.37 0.32
N SER A 137 -1.26 10.16 1.04
CA SER A 137 -1.37 10.58 2.45
C SER A 137 -0.66 9.59 3.38
N GLY A 138 0.40 10.05 4.06
CA GLY A 138 1.12 9.26 5.06
C GLY A 138 0.31 8.96 6.33
N THR A 139 -0.88 9.55 6.47
CA THR A 139 -1.78 9.31 7.59
C THR A 139 -3.22 9.26 7.08
N ILE A 140 -3.97 8.28 7.56
CA ILE A 140 -5.42 8.18 7.37
C ILE A 140 -6.05 8.54 8.72
N PRO A 141 -6.52 9.79 8.88
CA PRO A 141 -7.02 10.28 10.16
C PRO A 141 -8.38 9.67 10.50
N ALA A 142 -8.76 9.83 11.76
CA ALA A 142 -10.09 9.44 12.24
C ALA A 142 -11.18 10.17 11.44
N PRO A 143 -12.37 9.56 11.30
CA PRO A 143 -13.51 10.25 10.73
C PRO A 143 -13.78 11.53 11.53
N PRO A 144 -14.13 12.66 10.87
CA PRO A 144 -14.30 13.93 11.55
C PRO A 144 -15.34 13.80 12.67
N SER A 145 -14.96 14.20 13.90
CA SER A 145 -15.81 14.18 15.09
C SER A 145 -16.88 15.26 15.00
N GLY A 146 -17.88 15.07 14.14
CA GLY A 146 -18.97 16.03 13.95
C GLY A 146 -20.06 15.51 13.03
N GLY A 147 -21.07 14.86 13.62
CA GLY A 147 -22.27 14.45 12.90
C GLY A 147 -23.25 13.59 13.72
N GLY A 148 -23.39 13.85 15.02
CA GLY A 148 -24.58 13.40 15.73
C GLY A 148 -25.79 14.19 15.20
N GLY A 149 -26.67 13.54 14.45
CA GLY A 149 -27.98 14.09 14.10
C GLY A 149 -28.39 13.93 12.64
N GLU A 150 -29.51 13.20 12.47
CA GLU A 150 -30.53 13.37 11.43
C GLU A 150 -30.26 12.77 10.04
N GLY A 151 -30.99 11.71 9.69
CA GLY A 151 -31.02 11.24 8.30
C GLY A 151 -31.73 9.92 7.98
N GLN A 152 -32.92 9.68 8.55
CA GLN A 152 -33.97 8.72 8.12
C GLN A 152 -33.71 7.21 8.28
#